data_AF-A0A7V2VJL8-F1
#
_entry.id   AF-A0A7V2VJL8-F1
#
_cell.length_a   1.000
_cell.length_b   1.000
_cell.length_c   1.000
_cell.angle_alpha   90.00
_cell.angle_beta   90.00
_cell.angle_gamma   90.00
#
_symmetry.space_group_name_H-M   'P 1'
#
loop_
_entity.id
_entity.type
_entity.pdbx_description
1 polymer ?
#
loop_
_entity_poly.entity_id
_entity_poly.type
_entity_poly.pdbx_seq_one_letter_code
_entity_poly.pdbx_strand_id
1 'polypeptide(L)'
;MWGSLWQVCWPCGTCEEACPFGAVTVEGKALADWEACKGCGVCVGQCPNGAMSLARGERKGEPLDVWALAKEAPMQRDLTVYRSAGGVAAQRLN
;
A
#
# COMPACT_ATOMS: atom_id res chain seq x y z
N MET A 1 -20.53 -25.72 -15.54
CA MET A 1 -21.17 -24.38 -15.49
C MET A 1 -21.04 -23.78 -14.10
N TRP A 2 -19.83 -23.39 -13.68
CA TRP A 2 -19.59 -22.72 -12.39
C TRP A 2 -18.59 -21.61 -12.71
N GLY A 3 -19.00 -20.38 -13.01
CA GLY A 3 -18.04 -19.42 -13.56
C GLY A 3 -18.50 -17.97 -13.70
N SER A 4 -19.51 -17.50 -12.95
CA SER A 4 -19.97 -16.11 -13.12
C SER A 4 -20.49 -15.43 -11.85
N LEU A 5 -20.42 -16.08 -10.68
CA LEU A 5 -20.93 -15.52 -9.42
C LEU A 5 -19.84 -14.98 -8.50
N TRP A 6 -18.55 -15.14 -8.85
CA TRP A 6 -17.41 -14.96 -7.92
C TRP A 6 -16.62 -13.67 -8.12
N GLN A 7 -17.26 -12.60 -8.59
CA GLN A 7 -16.66 -11.27 -8.75
C GLN A 7 -17.65 -10.15 -8.36
N VAL A 8 -18.68 -10.51 -7.61
CA VAL A 8 -19.71 -9.58 -7.15
C VAL A 8 -19.42 -9.25 -5.69
N CYS A 9 -19.54 -7.97 -5.33
CA CYS A 9 -19.37 -7.55 -3.95
C CYS A 9 -20.50 -8.13 -3.09
N TRP A 10 -20.14 -8.94 -2.11
CA TRP A 10 -20.98 -9.24 -0.95
C TRP A 10 -20.48 -8.36 0.20
N PRO A 11 -21.32 -7.53 0.83
CA PRO A 11 -20.89 -6.57 1.85
C PRO A 11 -20.55 -7.26 3.18
N CYS A 12 -19.44 -8.02 3.22
CA CYS A 12 -18.98 -8.75 4.41
C CYS A 12 -18.09 -7.93 5.34
N GLY A 13 -17.62 -6.75 4.94
CA GLY A 13 -16.74 -5.90 5.78
C GLY A 13 -15.26 -6.29 5.78
N THR A 14 -14.87 -7.47 5.27
CA THR A 14 -13.47 -7.95 5.32
C THR A 14 -12.46 -6.98 4.69
N CYS A 15 -12.84 -6.32 3.59
CA CYS A 15 -11.97 -5.35 2.92
C CYS A 15 -11.80 -4.02 3.70
N GLU A 16 -12.79 -3.65 4.51
CA GLU A 16 -12.78 -2.47 5.37
C GLU A 16 -11.87 -2.71 6.58
N GLU A 17 -12.04 -3.84 7.28
CA GLU A 17 -11.18 -4.24 8.40
C GLU A 17 -9.71 -4.42 7.98
N ALA A 18 -9.49 -4.94 6.78
CA ALA A 18 -8.16 -5.20 6.26
C ALA A 18 -7.41 -3.94 5.78
N CYS A 19 -8.08 -2.79 5.66
CA CYS A 19 -7.44 -1.58 5.13
C CYS A 19 -6.64 -0.85 6.23
N PRO A 20 -5.29 -0.85 6.18
CA PRO A 20 -4.50 -0.19 7.22
C PRO A 20 -4.57 1.34 7.18
N PHE A 21 -5.16 1.90 6.11
CA PHE A 21 -5.29 3.34 5.91
C PHE A 21 -6.72 3.85 6.12
N GLY A 22 -7.66 2.98 6.49
CA GLY A 22 -9.08 3.35 6.62
C GLY A 22 -9.70 3.87 5.32
N ALA A 23 -9.18 3.44 4.17
CA ALA A 23 -9.58 3.96 2.85
C ALA A 23 -10.76 3.20 2.23
N VAL A 24 -11.36 2.24 2.94
CA VAL A 24 -12.48 1.43 2.47
C VAL A 24 -13.58 1.45 3.52
N THR A 25 -14.82 1.66 3.09
CA THR A 25 -16.04 1.60 3.92
C THR A 25 -17.08 0.73 3.23
N VAL A 26 -17.85 -0.07 3.97
CA VAL A 26 -18.87 -0.95 3.41
C VAL A 26 -20.28 -0.45 3.74
N GLU A 27 -20.97 0.08 2.72
CA GLU A 27 -22.36 0.52 2.79
C GLU A 27 -23.18 -0.15 1.68
N GLY A 28 -23.62 -1.40 1.92
CA GLY A 28 -24.24 -2.25 0.90
C GLY A 28 -23.28 -2.76 -0.19
N LYS A 29 -22.19 -2.05 -0.44
CA LYS A 29 -21.03 -2.45 -1.24
C LYS A 29 -19.76 -1.78 -0.69
N ALA A 30 -18.59 -2.27 -1.08
CA ALA A 30 -17.33 -1.61 -0.78
C ALA A 30 -17.23 -0.26 -1.53
N LEU A 31 -16.94 0.80 -0.78
CA LEU A 31 -16.66 2.15 -1.26
C LEU A 31 -15.21 2.48 -0.90
N ALA A 32 -14.45 3.03 -1.84
CA ALA A 32 -13.05 3.39 -1.62
C ALA A 32 -12.86 4.91 -1.63
N ASP A 33 -12.21 5.44 -0.60
CA ASP A 33 -11.69 6.80 -0.60
C ASP A 33 -10.36 6.82 -1.36
N TRP A 34 -10.38 7.40 -2.56
CA TRP A 34 -9.22 7.49 -3.44
C TRP A 34 -8.13 8.43 -2.93
N GLU A 35 -8.45 9.40 -2.08
CA GLU A 35 -7.45 10.28 -1.48
C GLU A 35 -6.69 9.55 -0.37
N ALA A 36 -7.41 8.83 0.49
CA ALA A 36 -6.81 8.01 1.54
C ALA A 36 -6.07 6.78 0.98
N CYS A 37 -6.56 6.19 -0.12
CA CYS A 37 -6.01 4.96 -0.70
C CYS A 37 -4.55 5.12 -1.12
N LYS A 38 -3.69 4.19 -0.64
CA LYS A 38 -2.27 4.10 -0.98
C LYS A 38 -1.95 3.03 -2.04
N GLY A 39 -2.97 2.36 -2.56
CA GLY A 39 -2.79 1.33 -3.60
C GLY A 39 -2.06 0.07 -3.13
N CYS A 40 -2.01 -0.22 -1.82
CA CYS A 40 -1.27 -1.35 -1.27
C CYS A 40 -1.83 -2.74 -1.63
N GLY A 41 -3.10 -2.84 -2.06
CA GLY A 41 -3.71 -4.08 -2.52
C GLY A 41 -4.18 -5.06 -1.45
N VAL A 42 -4.03 -4.76 -0.16
CA VAL A 42 -4.43 -5.67 0.93
C VAL A 42 -5.93 -6.02 0.85
N CYS A 43 -6.79 -5.03 0.62
CA CYS A 43 -8.24 -5.24 0.47
C CYS A 43 -8.60 -6.16 -0.71
N VAL A 44 -7.83 -6.11 -1.80
CA VAL A 44 -8.04 -6.98 -2.97
C VAL A 44 -7.69 -8.42 -2.63
N GLY A 45 -6.55 -8.64 -1.98
CA GLY A 45 -6.12 -9.99 -1.57
C GLY A 45 -7.01 -10.62 -0.50
N GLN A 46 -7.66 -9.81 0.33
CA GLN A 46 -8.54 -10.28 1.40
C GLN A 46 -10.01 -10.43 0.98
N CYS A 47 -10.39 -10.04 -0.24
CA CYS A 47 -11.77 -10.17 -0.69
C CYS A 47 -12.09 -11.64 -1.02
N PRO A 48 -12.94 -12.34 -0.23
CA PRO A 48 -13.24 -13.75 -0.47
C PRO A 48 -14.00 -13.97 -1.79
N ASN A 49 -14.68 -12.93 -2.28
CA ASN A 49 -15.45 -12.94 -3.52
C ASN A 49 -14.69 -12.36 -4.72
N GLY A 50 -13.40 -12.03 -4.59
CA GLY A 50 -12.61 -11.49 -5.70
C GLY A 50 -13.22 -10.26 -6.38
N ALA A 51 -14.04 -9.48 -5.66
CA ALA A 51 -14.88 -8.42 -6.22
C ALA A 51 -14.16 -7.07 -6.38
N MET A 52 -12.87 -7.01 -6.04
CA MET A 52 -12.06 -5.80 -6.07
C MET A 52 -10.84 -5.99 -6.97
N SER A 53 -10.37 -4.90 -7.57
CA SER A 53 -9.15 -4.85 -8.38
C SER A 53 -8.39 -3.56 -8.11
N LEU A 54 -7.07 -3.57 -8.32
CA LEU A 54 -6.28 -2.33 -8.31
C LEU A 54 -6.35 -1.66 -9.68
N ALA A 55 -6.47 -0.34 -9.65
CA ALA A 55 -6.37 0.53 -10.83
C ALA A 55 -5.32 1.61 -10.58
N ARG A 56 -4.64 2.05 -11.64
CA ARG A 56 -3.77 3.22 -11.57
C ARG A 56 -4.66 4.46 -11.40
N GLY A 57 -4.44 5.22 -10.33
CA GLY A 57 -5.06 6.51 -10.15
C GLY A 57 -4.21 7.59 -10.84
N GLU A 58 -4.76 8.26 -11.85
CA GLU A 58 -4.08 9.37 -12.55
C GLU A 58 -3.59 10.47 -11.58
N ARG A 59 -4.33 10.69 -10.49
CA ARG A 59 -3.98 11.64 -9.43
C ARG A 59 -2.80 11.22 -8.53
N LYS A 60 -2.39 9.95 -8.55
CA LYS A 60 -1.33 9.40 -7.69
C LYS A 60 0.07 9.47 -8.31
N GLY A 61 0.19 10.04 -9.51
CA GLY A 61 1.46 10.23 -10.23
C GLY A 61 2.05 8.92 -10.77
N GLU A 62 3.13 9.05 -11.54
CA GLU A 62 3.92 7.90 -11.97
C GLU A 62 4.52 7.18 -10.73
N PRO A 63 4.49 5.84 -10.70
CA PRO A 63 5.22 5.07 -9.70
C PRO A 63 6.69 5.49 -9.69
N LEU A 64 7.26 5.65 -8.49
CA LEU A 64 8.67 5.98 -8.33
C LEU A 64 9.53 4.89 -8.97
N ASP A 65 10.29 5.26 -10.00
CA ASP A 65 11.35 4.41 -10.51
C ASP A 65 12.56 4.53 -9.58
N VAL A 66 12.65 3.58 -8.64
CA VAL A 66 13.74 3.52 -7.67
C VAL A 66 15.11 3.44 -8.38
N TRP A 67 15.19 2.82 -9.56
CA TRP A 67 16.45 2.73 -10.31
C TRP A 67 16.83 4.06 -10.96
N ALA A 68 15.86 4.80 -11.51
CA ALA A 68 16.09 6.15 -12.01
C ALA A 68 16.53 7.08 -10.87
N LEU A 69 15.79 7.08 -9.77
CA LEU A 69 16.09 7.89 -8.60
C LEU A 69 17.45 7.53 -7.97
N ALA A 70 17.82 6.24 -7.93
CA ALA A 70 19.10 5.81 -7.39
C ALA A 70 20.31 6.29 -8.22
N LYS A 71 20.13 6.49 -9.53
CA LYS A 71 21.18 7.05 -10.41
C LYS A 71 21.35 8.56 -10.21
N GLU A 72 20.28 9.25 -9.85
CA GLU A 72 20.24 10.70 -9.67
C GLU A 72 20.50 11.13 -8.23
N ALA A 73 20.24 10.25 -7.26
CA ALA A 73 20.54 10.50 -5.87
C ALA A 73 22.05 10.68 -5.70
N PRO A 74 22.53 11.81 -5.14
CA PRO A 74 23.92 11.92 -4.74
C PRO A 74 24.17 10.84 -3.71
N MET A 75 24.94 9.81 -4.08
CA MET A 75 25.28 8.68 -3.22
C MET A 75 26.10 9.15 -2.01
N GLN A 76 25.43 9.71 -1.01
CA GLN A 76 25.96 9.93 0.33
C GLN A 76 25.20 8.94 1.20
N ARG A 77 25.70 7.70 1.22
CA ARG A 77 25.33 6.69 2.23
C ARG A 77 25.86 7.17 3.57
N ASP A 78 25.35 8.27 4.09
CA ASP A 78 25.59 8.65 5.46
C ASP A 78 24.67 7.78 6.31
N LEU A 79 25.20 6.62 6.70
CA LEU A 79 24.59 5.66 7.63
C LEU A 79 24.28 6.29 9.01
N THR A 80 24.54 7.58 9.20
CA THR A 80 24.22 8.37 10.39
C THR A 80 22.73 8.62 10.59
N VAL A 81 21.88 8.56 9.55
CA VAL A 81 20.43 8.81 9.70
C VAL A 81 19.69 7.61 10.30
N TYR A 82 20.20 6.37 10.16
CA TYR A 82 19.62 5.18 10.79
C TYR A 82 20.13 4.96 12.25
N ARG A 83 20.79 5.95 12.86
CA ARG A 83 21.38 5.81 14.20
C ARG A 83 20.98 6.92 15.19
N SER A 84 19.75 7.43 15.11
CA SER A 84 19.31 8.46 16.07
C SER A 84 18.00 8.17 16.80
N ALA A 85 17.44 6.96 16.70
CA ALA A 85 16.30 6.52 17.52
C ALA A 85 16.59 5.28 18.41
N GLY A 86 17.84 5.11 18.88
CA GLY A 86 18.15 4.21 20.00
C GLY A 86 18.99 2.96 19.69
N GLY A 87 20.25 3.15 19.32
CA GLY A 87 21.23 2.06 19.21
C GLY A 87 22.62 2.51 19.67
N VAL A 88 22.94 2.18 20.93
CA VAL A 88 24.23 2.21 21.64
C VAL A 88 25.42 2.92 20.96
N ALA A 89 25.91 3.97 21.62
CA ALA A 89 27.22 4.65 21.52
C ALA A 89 28.09 4.39 20.28
N ALA A 90 28.27 5.43 19.45
CA ALA A 90 29.29 5.47 18.42
C ALA A 90 30.67 5.66 19.08
N GLN A 91 31.40 4.57 19.31
CA GLN A 91 32.84 4.65 19.53
C GLN A 91 33.54 4.30 18.22
N ARG A 92 34.31 5.26 17.71
CA ARG A 92 35.33 5.03 16.67
C ARG A 92 36.28 3.96 17.21
N LEU A 93 36.37 2.83 16.52
CA LEU A 93 37.51 1.93 16.65
C LEU A 93 38.44 2.25 15.48
N ASN A 94 39.58 2.88 15.84
CA ASN A 94 40.75 3.31 15.06
C ASN A 94 40.50 3.98 13.70
#